data_AF-B7XB80-F1
#
_entry.id   AF-B7XB80-F1
#
_cell.length_a   1.000
_cell.length_b   1.000
_cell.length_c   1.000
_cell.angle_alpha   90.00
_cell.angle_beta   90.00
_cell.angle_gamma   90.00
#
_symmetry.space_group_name_H-M   'P 1'
#
loop_
_entity.id
_entity.type
_entity.pdbx_description
1 polymer ?
#
loop_
_entity_poly.entity_id
_entity_poly.type
_entity_poly.pdbx_seq_one_letter_code
_entity_poly.pdbx_strand_id
1 'polypeptide(L)'
;ERTIGLDFLLIFWMIIFTIPVLVLLALQSDLGTAMVFVAIFSGLVLLSGVSWKIIIPVLVSVVSAIAGFLAIFITKDGRTFMHQLGMPTYQINRILAWLNPFDYAQTTTYQQAQGQIAIGSG
;
A
#
# COMPACT_ATOMS: atom_id res chain seq x y z
N GLU A 1 31.39 -14.92 -8.48
CA GLU A 1 30.58 -14.00 -9.30
C GLU A 1 29.13 -14.08 -8.84
N ARG A 2 28.45 -12.96 -8.60
CA ARG A 2 27.01 -12.99 -8.27
C ARG A 2 26.22 -13.14 -9.57
N THR A 3 25.36 -14.14 -9.63
CA THR A 3 24.47 -14.38 -10.77
C THR A 3 23.07 -13.90 -10.42
N ILE A 4 22.30 -13.49 -11.43
CA ILE A 4 20.90 -13.05 -11.27
C ILE A 4 20.06 -14.14 -10.57
N GLY A 5 20.37 -15.44 -10.81
CA GLY A 5 19.70 -16.55 -10.14
C GLY A 5 19.93 -16.61 -8.62
N LEU A 6 21.13 -16.25 -8.15
CA LEU A 6 21.43 -16.16 -6.71
C LEU A 6 20.70 -14.98 -6.06
N ASP A 7 20.54 -13.87 -6.78
CA ASP A 7 19.77 -12.71 -6.28
C ASP A 7 18.28 -13.08 -6.11
N PHE A 8 17.69 -13.81 -7.07
CA PHE A 8 16.32 -14.33 -6.93
C PHE A 8 16.18 -15.32 -5.77
N LEU A 9 17.16 -16.21 -5.58
CA LEU A 9 17.18 -17.15 -4.46
C LEU A 9 17.26 -16.40 -3.11
N LEU A 10 18.07 -15.35 -3.03
CA LEU A 10 18.20 -14.51 -1.84
C LEU A 10 16.88 -13.82 -1.51
N ILE A 11 16.23 -13.20 -2.50
CA ILE A 11 14.91 -12.58 -2.33
C ILE A 11 13.88 -13.62 -1.88
N PHE A 12 13.87 -14.80 -2.49
CA PHE A 12 12.95 -15.88 -2.14
C PHE A 12 13.09 -16.31 -0.67
N TRP A 13 14.32 -16.48 -0.18
CA TRP A 13 14.57 -16.78 1.22
C TRP A 13 14.09 -15.65 2.15
N MET A 14 14.38 -14.40 1.81
CA MET A 14 13.90 -13.25 2.60
C MET A 14 12.37 -13.21 2.69
N ILE A 15 11.66 -13.51 1.59
CA ILE A 15 10.20 -13.56 1.56
C ILE A 15 9.69 -14.68 2.47
N ILE A 16 10.26 -15.89 2.38
CA ILE A 16 9.86 -17.03 3.23
C ILE A 16 9.93 -16.67 4.72
N PHE A 17 11.00 -16.01 5.15
CA PHE A 17 11.13 -15.63 6.57
C PHE A 17 10.20 -14.48 6.96
N THR A 18 9.78 -13.65 6.00
CA THR A 18 8.89 -12.50 6.26
C THR A 18 7.40 -12.89 6.22
N ILE A 19 7.04 -13.93 5.46
CA ILE A 19 5.64 -14.38 5.30
C ILE A 19 4.93 -14.68 6.64
N PRO A 20 5.50 -15.44 7.59
CA PRO A 20 4.83 -15.74 8.85
C PRO A 20 4.44 -14.47 9.61
N VAL A 21 5.31 -13.47 9.63
CA VAL A 21 5.04 -12.19 10.28
C VAL A 21 3.93 -11.44 9.55
N LEU A 22 3.99 -11.36 8.22
CA LEU A 22 2.95 -10.71 7.42
C LEU A 22 1.58 -11.39 7.56
N VAL A 23 1.54 -12.72 7.63
CA VAL A 23 0.30 -13.49 7.85
C VAL A 23 -0.29 -13.18 9.22
N LEU A 24 0.53 -13.16 10.27
CA LEU A 24 0.07 -12.80 11.62
C LEU A 24 -0.47 -11.36 11.68
N LEU A 25 0.20 -10.41 11.03
CA LEU A 25 -0.27 -9.03 10.93
C LEU A 25 -1.58 -8.91 10.13
N ALA A 26 -1.71 -9.68 9.05
CA ALA A 26 -2.94 -9.73 8.25
C ALA A 26 -4.11 -10.28 9.05
N LEU A 27 -3.89 -11.33 9.87
CA LEU A 27 -4.91 -11.86 10.79
C LEU A 27 -5.34 -10.82 11.83
N GLN A 28 -4.41 -9.98 12.29
CA GLN A 28 -4.70 -8.88 13.20
C GLN A 28 -5.34 -7.66 12.51
N SER A 29 -5.43 -7.66 11.18
CA SER A 29 -5.88 -6.52 10.37
C SER A 29 -5.11 -5.22 10.65
N ASP A 30 -3.84 -5.33 11.09
CA ASP A 30 -2.97 -4.18 11.37
C ASP A 30 -2.19 -3.77 10.11
N LEU A 31 -2.84 -2.92 9.31
CA LEU A 31 -2.26 -2.39 8.09
C LEU A 31 -1.08 -1.43 8.36
N GLY A 32 -1.08 -0.74 9.51
CA GLY A 32 -0.02 0.21 9.87
C GLY A 32 1.31 -0.50 10.10
N THR A 33 1.32 -1.51 10.96
CA THR A 33 2.51 -2.30 11.24
C THR A 33 2.97 -3.08 10.00
N ALA A 34 2.04 -3.59 9.18
CA ALA A 34 2.39 -4.27 7.94
C ALA A 34 3.17 -3.36 6.96
N MET A 35 2.78 -2.09 6.79
CA MET A 35 3.52 -1.14 5.93
C MET A 35 4.94 -0.88 6.43
N VAL A 36 5.14 -0.82 7.76
CA VAL A 36 6.48 -0.66 8.35
C VAL A 36 7.37 -1.86 8.00
N PHE A 37 6.85 -3.08 8.11
CA PHE A 37 7.59 -4.29 7.73
C PHE A 37 7.94 -4.32 6.24
N VAL A 38 7.03 -3.90 5.37
CA VAL A 38 7.31 -3.78 3.93
C VAL A 38 8.43 -2.77 3.69
N ALA A 39 8.42 -1.61 4.35
CA ALA A 39 9.48 -0.61 4.22
C ALA A 39 10.85 -1.15 4.68
N ILE A 40 10.90 -1.87 5.81
CA ILE A 40 12.13 -2.53 6.29
C ILE A 40 12.61 -3.58 5.28
N PHE A 41 11.70 -4.43 4.78
CA PHE A 41 12.02 -5.44 3.78
C PHE A 41 12.59 -4.83 2.51
N SER A 42 11.97 -3.77 1.99
CA SER A 42 12.49 -3.03 0.83
C SER A 42 13.89 -2.45 1.10
N GLY A 43 14.12 -1.90 2.29
CA GLY A 43 15.46 -1.44 2.71
C GLY A 43 16.50 -2.57 2.72
N LEU A 44 16.15 -3.74 3.24
CA LEU A 44 17.02 -4.91 3.24
C LEU A 44 17.36 -5.39 1.81
N VAL A 45 16.37 -5.41 0.91
CA VAL A 45 16.59 -5.78 -0.50
C VAL A 45 17.57 -4.80 -1.15
N LEU A 46 17.42 -3.49 -0.93
CA LEU A 46 18.34 -2.47 -1.45
C LEU A 46 19.77 -2.63 -0.89
N LEU A 47 19.91 -2.90 0.41
CA LEU A 47 21.21 -3.06 1.07
C LEU A 47 21.91 -4.38 0.73
N SER A 48 21.16 -5.43 0.37
CA SER A 48 21.70 -6.77 0.08
C SER A 48 22.57 -6.84 -1.18
N GLY A 49 22.60 -5.77 -1.99
CA GLY A 49 23.36 -5.69 -3.24
C GLY A 49 22.72 -6.50 -4.38
N VAL A 50 21.40 -6.65 -4.37
CA VAL A 50 20.61 -7.23 -5.47
C VAL A 50 20.78 -6.38 -6.74
N SER A 51 20.84 -7.03 -7.90
CA SER A 51 20.93 -6.34 -9.17
C SER A 51 19.81 -5.30 -9.40
N TRP A 52 20.17 -4.08 -9.79
CA TRP A 52 19.24 -3.03 -10.22
C TRP A 52 18.32 -3.47 -11.36
N LYS A 53 18.72 -4.48 -12.15
CA LYS A 53 17.89 -5.09 -13.20
C LYS A 53 16.65 -5.80 -12.65
N ILE A 54 16.64 -6.20 -11.38
CA ILE A 54 15.47 -6.77 -10.70
C ILE A 54 14.69 -5.68 -9.97
N ILE A 55 15.41 -4.77 -9.29
CA ILE A 55 14.78 -3.73 -8.44
C ILE A 55 13.95 -2.76 -9.28
N ILE A 56 14.46 -2.28 -10.41
CA ILE A 56 13.75 -1.28 -11.24
C ILE A 56 12.42 -1.84 -11.78
N PRO A 57 12.38 -3.02 -12.44
CA PRO A 57 11.11 -3.58 -12.92
C PRO A 57 10.09 -3.82 -11.81
N VAL A 58 10.54 -4.27 -10.63
CA VAL A 58 9.65 -4.47 -9.47
C VAL A 58 9.10 -3.15 -8.96
N LEU A 59 9.92 -2.11 -8.86
CA LEU A 59 9.46 -0.80 -8.43
C LEU A 59 8.46 -0.20 -9.43
N VAL A 60 8.77 -0.30 -10.73
CA VAL A 60 7.88 0.19 -11.80
C VAL A 60 6.55 -0.57 -11.81
N SER A 61 6.56 -1.89 -11.60
CA SER A 61 5.33 -2.68 -11.57
C SER A 61 4.45 -2.31 -10.37
N VAL A 62 5.04 -2.11 -9.19
CA VAL A 62 4.31 -1.70 -7.98
C VAL A 62 3.71 -0.30 -8.16
N VAL A 63 4.50 0.67 -8.63
CA VAL A 63 4.02 2.05 -8.87
C VAL A 63 2.91 2.05 -9.92
N SER A 64 3.09 1.31 -11.02
CA SER A 64 2.07 1.17 -12.07
C SER A 64 0.79 0.52 -11.56
N ALA A 65 0.88 -0.49 -10.69
CA ALA A 65 -0.28 -1.14 -10.10
C ALA A 65 -1.05 -0.18 -9.18
N ILE A 66 -0.35 0.61 -8.35
CA ILE A 66 -0.98 1.63 -7.49
C ILE A 66 -1.66 2.70 -8.35
N ALA A 67 -0.97 3.21 -9.37
CA ALA A 67 -1.52 4.21 -10.28
C ALA A 67 -2.74 3.67 -11.04
N GLY A 68 -2.69 2.43 -11.54
CA GLY A 68 -3.80 1.77 -12.21
C GLY A 68 -5.00 1.57 -11.29
N PHE A 69 -4.75 1.13 -10.05
CA PHE A 69 -5.80 1.02 -9.03
C PHE A 69 -6.48 2.38 -8.78
N LEU A 70 -5.71 3.45 -8.58
CA LEU A 70 -6.24 4.79 -8.34
C LEU A 70 -7.03 5.32 -9.55
N ALA A 71 -6.52 5.11 -10.76
CA ALA A 71 -7.21 5.53 -11.99
C ALA A 71 -8.60 4.87 -12.11
N ILE A 72 -8.71 3.59 -11.80
CA ILE A 72 -10.00 2.89 -11.76
C ILE A 72 -10.86 3.43 -10.60
N PHE A 73 -10.30 3.56 -9.40
CA PHE A 73 -11.02 3.95 -8.18
C PHE A 73 -11.64 5.35 -8.25
N ILE A 74 -11.02 6.30 -8.96
CA ILE A 74 -11.56 7.66 -9.10
C ILE A 74 -12.87 7.66 -9.90
N THR A 75 -13.06 6.74 -10.84
CA THR A 75 -14.30 6.66 -11.65
C THR A 75 -15.47 6.05 -10.84
N LYS A 76 -16.70 6.51 -11.08
CA LYS A 76 -17.91 5.96 -10.42
C LYS A 76 -18.13 4.50 -10.80
N ASP A 77 -17.93 4.17 -12.07
CA ASP A 77 -18.07 2.81 -12.58
C ASP A 77 -17.00 1.87 -12.00
N GLY A 78 -15.77 2.35 -11.83
CA GLY A 78 -14.70 1.58 -11.18
C GLY A 78 -14.98 1.25 -9.72
N ARG A 79 -15.65 2.15 -8.97
CA ARG A 79 -16.08 1.86 -7.59
C ARG A 79 -17.19 0.81 -7.53
N THR A 80 -18.16 0.90 -8.44
CA THR A 80 -19.24 -0.10 -8.57
C THR A 80 -18.66 -1.47 -8.94
N PHE A 81 -17.70 -1.49 -9.87
CA PHE A 81 -16.97 -2.70 -10.23
C PHE A 81 -16.22 -3.31 -9.04
N MET A 82 -15.52 -2.50 -8.24
CA MET A 82 -14.86 -2.98 -7.02
C MET A 82 -15.84 -3.50 -5.97
N HIS A 83 -16.99 -2.86 -5.82
CA HIS A 83 -18.04 -3.34 -4.94
C HIS A 83 -18.60 -4.71 -5.40
N GLN A 84 -18.79 -4.89 -6.71
CA GLN A 84 -19.21 -6.17 -7.30
C GLN A 84 -18.15 -7.27 -7.18
N LEU A 85 -16.86 -6.91 -7.18
CA LEU A 85 -15.74 -7.79 -6.88
C LEU A 85 -15.67 -8.24 -5.41
N GLY A 86 -16.53 -7.71 -4.53
CA GLY A 86 -16.59 -8.07 -3.12
C GLY A 86 -15.92 -7.08 -2.18
N MET A 87 -15.50 -5.91 -2.66
CA MET A 87 -14.98 -4.85 -1.77
C MET A 87 -16.14 -4.27 -0.93
N PRO A 88 -16.08 -4.33 0.41
CA PRO A 88 -17.13 -3.78 1.26
C PRO A 88 -17.29 -2.28 1.03
N THR A 89 -18.54 -1.80 0.97
CA THR A 89 -18.85 -0.36 0.80
C THR A 89 -18.15 0.51 1.84
N TYR A 90 -17.97 -0.01 3.06
CA TYR A 90 -17.21 0.64 4.12
C TYR A 90 -15.75 0.95 3.74
N GLN A 91 -15.06 0.01 3.09
CA GLN A 91 -13.66 0.20 2.69
C GLN A 91 -13.56 1.25 1.58
N ILE A 92 -14.51 1.23 0.64
CA ILE A 92 -14.63 2.25 -0.42
C ILE A 92 -14.86 3.63 0.21
N ASN A 93 -15.80 3.74 1.15
CA ASN A 93 -16.11 5.00 1.83
C ASN A 93 -14.92 5.55 2.64
N ARG A 94 -14.12 4.68 3.28
CA ARG A 94 -12.89 5.11 3.97
C ARG A 94 -11.85 5.69 3.02
N ILE A 95 -11.63 5.05 1.86
CA ILE A 95 -10.68 5.55 0.85
C ILE A 95 -11.20 6.87 0.26
N LEU A 96 -12.51 6.99 -0.01
CA LEU A 96 -13.12 8.23 -0.49
C LEU A 96 -13.03 9.37 0.52
N ALA A 97 -13.24 9.08 1.80
CA ALA A 97 -13.12 10.07 2.85
C ALA A 97 -11.64 10.53 3.01
N TRP A 98 -10.67 9.63 2.85
CA TRP A 98 -9.25 10.03 2.81
C TRP A 98 -8.91 10.88 1.59
N LEU A 99 -9.46 10.56 0.42
CA LEU A 99 -9.20 11.29 -0.82
C LEU A 99 -9.87 12.68 -0.85
N ASN A 100 -11.08 12.80 -0.30
CA ASN A 100 -11.85 14.06 -0.22
C ASN A 100 -12.32 14.32 1.22
N PRO A 101 -11.41 14.69 2.14
CA PRO A 101 -11.73 14.78 3.57
C PRO A 101 -12.76 15.84 3.93
N PHE A 102 -12.89 16.90 3.11
CA PHE A 102 -13.81 18.01 3.33
C PHE A 102 -15.27 17.67 2.95
N ASP A 103 -15.49 16.84 1.93
CA ASP A 103 -16.84 16.39 1.54
C ASP A 103 -17.45 15.43 2.57
N TYR A 104 -16.60 14.73 3.34
CA TYR A 104 -17.01 13.76 4.38
C TYR A 104 -16.77 14.25 5.82
N ALA A 105 -16.47 15.55 5.98
CA ALA A 105 -16.07 16.15 7.26
C ALA A 105 -17.14 15.98 8.36
N GLN A 106 -18.42 15.81 8.02
CA GLN A 106 -19.50 15.68 9.00
C GLN A 106 -19.69 14.26 9.58
N THR A 107 -19.04 13.22 9.04
CA THR A 107 -19.30 11.83 9.47
C THR A 107 -18.06 11.01 9.85
N THR A 108 -17.02 10.94 9.02
CA THR A 108 -15.88 10.01 9.23
C THR A 108 -14.52 10.70 9.35
N THR A 109 -14.37 11.92 8.81
CA THR A 109 -13.08 12.62 8.72
C THR A 109 -13.02 13.94 9.51
N TYR A 110 -13.98 14.19 10.41
CA TYR A 110 -14.09 15.45 11.17
C TYR A 110 -12.77 15.86 11.83
N GLN A 111 -12.08 14.93 12.52
CA GLN A 111 -10.81 15.25 13.18
C GLN A 111 -9.66 15.55 12.21
N GLN A 112 -9.62 14.90 11.04
CA GLN A 112 -8.58 15.13 10.03
C GLN A 112 -8.80 16.47 9.31
N ALA A 113 -10.06 16.80 8.97
CA ALA A 113 -10.42 18.07 8.36
C ALA A 113 -10.18 19.25 9.33
N GLN A 114 -10.60 19.11 10.59
CA GLN A 114 -10.39 20.14 11.61
C GLN A 114 -8.90 20.35 11.93
N GLY A 115 -8.09 19.29 11.90
CA GLY A 115 -6.63 19.39 12.03
C GLY A 115 -5.99 20.21 10.90
N GLN A 116 -6.43 20.02 9.65
CA GLN A 116 -5.95 20.82 8.52
C GLN A 116 -6.38 22.29 8.62
N ILE A 117 -7.61 22.55 9.06
CA ILE A 117 -8.12 23.92 9.28
C ILE A 117 -7.34 24.61 10.41
N ALA A 118 -7.06 23.91 11.51
CA ALA A 118 -6.33 24.45 12.66
C ALA A 118 -4.87 24.83 12.33
N ILE A 119 -4.22 24.11 11.41
CA ILE A 119 -2.88 24.48 10.90
C ILE A 119 -2.94 25.76 10.04
N GLY A 120 -4.02 25.96 9.30
CA GLY A 120 -4.20 27.13 8.43
C GLY A 120 -4.79 28.37 9.13
N SER A 121 -5.39 28.22 10.31
CA SER A 121 -5.94 29.32 11.10
C SER A 121 -4.96 29.90 12.14
N GLY A 122 -3.71 29.41 12.14
CA GLY A 122 -2.61 29.93 12.95
C GLY A 122 -1.97 31.17 12.33
#